data_AF-B7PVU5-F1
#
_entry.id   AF-B7PVU5-F1
#
_cell.length_a   1.000
_cell.length_b   1.000
_cell.length_c   1.000
_cell.angle_alpha   90.00
_cell.angle_beta   90.00
_cell.angle_gamma   90.00
#
_symmetry.space_group_name_H-M   'P 1'
#
loop_
_entity.id
_entity.type
_entity.pdbx_description
1 polymer ?
#
loop_
_entity_poly.entity_id
_entity_poly.type
_entity_poly.pdbx_seq_one_letter_code
_entity_poly.pdbx_strand_id
1 'polypeptide(L)'
;MPREEFKSPRDVPLARHKFINFPETCVQDSLQGFVAVNPGVRLLRQCGAVVRHDLEQLGGKVTLVAGGGSGHEPGFSGFIGEGFLTATVAGPIYTSPFSDNILATLRTVGANNKAGVLTFVCNYTGDRLTFGIAIEKARAEGIQVDMVLIAEDTALPHTFPSTGRRGLCGAVFMMKVAGAMADEMKSLKEIKTFIEERKKDMGTITVALTPCSIPGKEELLFNLPRDKMELGMGVHGEAGAARVPILSASETAQLLMDHLCCETSDHSLPLKKGDHVAVMLNNLGGLTTLEMNILAKEIIEYLESMGVCVVRAYSGFYMTSLESAGISVSVLKVDALLLRYLDASTNAPAWTKPYCPVGFERFTPADAPAVVPKRDDEHSLGEADQKFRLAMVRACESLLVHEKELNKLDSECGDGDCGTTLASGAQ
;
A
#
# COMPACT_ATOMS: atom_id res chain seq x y z
N MET A 1 -41.45 -19.29 27.46
CA MET A 1 -40.76 -20.07 26.42
C MET A 1 -39.27 -19.96 26.69
N PRO A 2 -38.53 -21.07 26.80
CA PRO A 2 -37.08 -21.01 26.95
C PRO A 2 -36.49 -20.43 25.68
N ARG A 3 -35.52 -19.52 25.81
CA ARG A 3 -34.71 -19.05 24.68
C ARG A 3 -34.08 -20.27 24.02
N GLU A 4 -34.31 -20.45 22.74
CA GLU A 4 -33.61 -21.46 21.95
C GLU A 4 -32.11 -21.30 22.17
N GLU A 5 -31.47 -22.40 22.59
CA GLU A 5 -30.03 -22.52 22.55
C GLU A 5 -29.60 -22.34 21.09
N PHE A 6 -29.09 -21.14 20.78
CA PHE A 6 -28.37 -20.89 19.55
C PHE A 6 -27.22 -21.91 19.47
N LYS A 7 -27.36 -22.91 18.60
CA LYS A 7 -26.21 -23.66 18.09
C LYS A 7 -25.20 -22.63 17.58
N SER A 8 -24.00 -22.63 18.14
CA SER A 8 -22.92 -21.67 17.82
C SER A 8 -22.70 -21.54 16.31
N PRO A 9 -22.98 -20.37 15.69
CA PRO A 9 -22.61 -20.09 14.29
C PRO A 9 -21.14 -19.67 14.16
N ARG A 10 -20.34 -19.81 15.22
CA ARG A 10 -18.94 -19.37 15.24
C ARG A 10 -18.12 -20.39 14.47
N ASP A 11 -17.79 -20.05 13.22
CA ASP A 11 -16.45 -20.25 12.63
C ASP A 11 -16.36 -19.73 11.18
N VAL A 12 -17.45 -19.22 10.59
CA VAL A 12 -17.38 -18.47 9.33
C VAL A 12 -17.44 -16.96 9.62
N PRO A 13 -16.35 -16.21 9.45
CA PRO A 13 -16.40 -14.76 9.57
C PRO A 13 -17.27 -14.19 8.43
N LEU A 14 -18.36 -13.50 8.80
CA LEU A 14 -19.31 -12.90 7.86
C LEU A 14 -18.71 -11.70 7.13
N ALA A 15 -19.08 -11.50 5.87
CA ALA A 15 -18.71 -10.32 5.11
C ALA A 15 -19.10 -9.02 5.84
N ARG A 16 -18.19 -8.04 5.84
CA ARG A 16 -18.45 -6.70 6.38
C ARG A 16 -19.43 -5.95 5.46
N HIS A 17 -20.32 -5.17 6.07
CA HIS A 17 -21.13 -4.18 5.35
C HIS A 17 -20.25 -3.17 4.64
N LYS A 18 -20.68 -2.69 3.47
CA LYS A 18 -19.95 -1.74 2.64
C LYS A 18 -20.83 -0.56 2.25
N PHE A 19 -20.23 0.63 2.18
CA PHE A 19 -20.89 1.83 1.66
C PHE A 19 -20.89 1.80 0.13
N ILE A 20 -21.88 1.12 -0.45
CA ILE A 20 -22.11 1.01 -1.88
C ILE A 20 -23.60 1.17 -2.16
N ASN A 21 -23.96 1.66 -3.36
CA ASN A 21 -25.35 1.66 -3.80
C ASN A 21 -25.77 0.24 -4.20
N PHE A 22 -25.08 -0.31 -5.19
CA PHE A 22 -25.29 -1.67 -5.69
C PHE A 22 -23.94 -2.35 -6.01
N PRO A 23 -23.78 -3.66 -5.75
CA PRO A 23 -22.57 -4.40 -6.12
C PRO A 23 -22.22 -4.30 -7.61
N GLU A 24 -23.22 -4.26 -8.49
CA GLU A 24 -23.03 -4.25 -9.95
C GLU A 24 -22.52 -2.91 -10.47
N THR A 25 -22.83 -1.80 -9.78
CA THR A 25 -22.45 -0.44 -10.19
C THR A 25 -21.29 0.14 -9.40
N CYS A 26 -20.83 -0.53 -8.33
CA CYS A 26 -19.87 0.06 -7.38
C CYS A 26 -18.56 0.54 -8.03
N VAL A 27 -18.05 -0.16 -9.04
CA VAL A 27 -16.86 0.27 -9.80
C VAL A 27 -17.14 1.57 -10.56
N GLN A 28 -18.29 1.64 -11.24
CA GLN A 28 -18.68 2.85 -11.98
C GLN A 28 -18.91 4.03 -11.04
N ASP A 29 -19.60 3.82 -9.92
CA ASP A 29 -19.84 4.83 -8.90
C ASP A 29 -18.52 5.34 -8.30
N SER A 30 -17.57 4.43 -8.04
CA SER A 30 -16.22 4.76 -7.57
C SER A 30 -15.46 5.64 -8.56
N LEU A 31 -15.44 5.27 -9.85
CA LEU A 31 -14.77 6.07 -10.89
C LEU A 31 -15.41 7.45 -11.07
N GLN A 32 -16.74 7.55 -10.98
CA GLN A 32 -17.46 8.83 -11.01
C GLN A 32 -17.07 9.71 -9.82
N GLY A 33 -17.02 9.14 -8.61
CA GLY A 33 -16.55 9.83 -7.41
C GLY A 33 -15.10 10.30 -7.54
N PHE A 34 -14.22 9.44 -8.07
CA PHE A 34 -12.81 9.77 -8.30
C PHE A 34 -12.66 10.97 -9.25
N VAL A 35 -13.37 10.98 -10.39
CA VAL A 35 -13.33 12.10 -11.34
C VAL A 35 -13.97 13.36 -10.74
N ALA A 36 -15.01 13.23 -9.92
CA ALA A 36 -15.67 14.37 -9.28
C ALA A 36 -14.74 15.14 -8.32
N VAL A 37 -13.84 14.44 -7.62
CA VAL A 37 -12.87 15.07 -6.69
C VAL A 37 -11.52 15.40 -7.35
N ASN A 38 -11.27 14.93 -8.57
CA ASN A 38 -10.05 15.16 -9.32
C ASN A 38 -10.34 15.77 -10.71
N PRO A 39 -10.50 17.09 -10.84
CA PRO A 39 -10.86 17.75 -12.10
C PRO A 39 -9.79 17.65 -13.20
N GLY A 40 -8.56 17.22 -12.87
CA GLY A 40 -7.48 16.97 -13.83
C GLY A 40 -7.66 15.70 -14.67
N VAL A 41 -8.71 14.92 -14.44
CA VAL A 41 -9.04 13.70 -15.18
C VAL A 41 -10.48 13.69 -15.65
N ARG A 42 -10.81 12.79 -16.58
CA ARG A 42 -12.17 12.60 -17.09
C ARG A 42 -12.46 11.12 -17.35
N LEU A 43 -13.71 10.72 -17.10
CA LEU A 43 -14.20 9.37 -17.36
C LEU A 43 -14.53 9.21 -18.85
N LEU A 44 -13.95 8.20 -19.50
CA LEU A 44 -14.41 7.74 -20.81
C LEU A 44 -15.68 6.92 -20.61
N ARG A 45 -16.79 7.44 -21.15
CA ARG A 45 -18.09 6.80 -21.05
C ARG A 45 -18.03 5.40 -21.68
N GLN A 46 -18.73 4.45 -21.06
CA GLN A 46 -18.96 3.10 -21.57
C GLN A 46 -17.75 2.14 -21.61
N CYS A 47 -16.53 2.57 -21.22
CA CYS A 47 -15.35 1.69 -21.26
C CYS A 47 -14.57 1.60 -19.93
N GLY A 48 -15.11 2.10 -18.82
CA GLY A 48 -14.50 1.95 -17.48
C GLY A 48 -13.11 2.55 -17.36
N ALA A 49 -12.78 3.51 -18.22
CA ALA A 49 -11.44 4.09 -18.32
C ALA A 49 -11.43 5.55 -17.88
N VAL A 50 -10.36 5.95 -17.20
CA VAL A 50 -10.12 7.33 -16.81
C VAL A 50 -8.90 7.83 -17.57
N VAL A 51 -8.98 9.04 -18.12
CA VAL A 51 -7.89 9.66 -18.87
C VAL A 51 -7.59 11.05 -18.31
N ARG A 52 -6.37 11.53 -18.53
CA ARG A 52 -6.03 12.94 -18.30
C ARG A 52 -7.00 13.87 -19.01
N HIS A 53 -7.34 14.98 -18.37
CA HIS A 53 -8.23 15.99 -18.94
C HIS A 53 -7.58 16.72 -20.14
N ASP A 54 -6.26 16.90 -20.11
CA ASP A 54 -5.45 17.58 -21.12
C ASP A 54 -4.85 16.62 -22.18
N LEU A 55 -5.48 15.46 -22.40
CA LEU A 55 -5.00 14.42 -23.32
C LEU A 55 -4.61 14.97 -24.70
N GLU A 56 -5.42 15.86 -25.26
CA GLU A 56 -5.20 16.46 -26.58
C GLU A 56 -3.97 17.39 -26.62
N GLN A 57 -3.46 17.83 -25.47
CA GLN A 57 -2.36 18.79 -25.34
C GLN A 57 -1.00 18.12 -25.09
N LEU A 58 -0.95 16.79 -24.94
CA LEU A 58 0.28 16.05 -24.63
C LEU A 58 1.35 16.06 -25.74
N GLY A 59 0.98 16.49 -26.96
CA GLY A 59 1.89 16.92 -28.03
C GLY A 59 3.21 16.15 -28.18
N GLY A 60 3.17 14.92 -28.72
CA GLY A 60 4.38 14.17 -29.08
C GLY A 60 5.07 13.42 -27.94
N LYS A 61 4.47 13.40 -26.74
CA LYS A 61 4.88 12.56 -25.61
C LYS A 61 4.33 11.13 -25.74
N VAL A 62 5.11 10.13 -25.31
CA VAL A 62 4.62 8.74 -25.16
C VAL A 62 3.50 8.71 -24.12
N THR A 63 2.34 8.14 -24.48
CA THR A 63 1.23 8.00 -23.53
C THR A 63 1.37 6.70 -22.74
N LEU A 64 1.06 6.76 -21.44
CA LEU A 64 1.23 5.64 -20.53
C LEU A 64 -0.12 5.14 -20.04
N VAL A 65 -0.36 3.84 -20.18
CA VAL A 65 -1.63 3.20 -19.81
C VAL A 65 -1.36 2.10 -18.80
N ALA A 66 -2.16 2.05 -17.75
CA ALA A 66 -2.21 0.89 -16.84
C ALA A 66 -3.66 0.42 -16.70
N GLY A 67 -3.88 -0.67 -15.98
CA GLY A 67 -5.22 -1.15 -15.68
C GLY A 67 -5.20 -2.53 -15.08
N GLY A 68 -6.39 -3.03 -14.79
CA GLY A 68 -6.59 -4.32 -14.11
C GLY A 68 -7.95 -4.35 -13.45
N GLY A 69 -8.17 -5.35 -12.59
CA GLY A 69 -9.37 -5.43 -11.76
C GLY A 69 -9.49 -4.22 -10.82
N SER A 70 -10.73 -3.86 -10.48
CA SER A 70 -10.99 -2.86 -9.44
C SER A 70 -10.80 -3.44 -8.04
N GLY A 71 -10.80 -2.58 -7.02
CA GLY A 71 -10.58 -2.98 -5.62
C GLY A 71 -9.14 -2.81 -5.14
N HIS A 72 -8.30 -2.13 -5.94
CA HIS A 72 -6.91 -1.82 -5.61
C HIS A 72 -6.67 -0.31 -5.48
N GLU A 73 -7.74 0.48 -5.37
CA GLU A 73 -7.66 1.94 -5.34
C GLU A 73 -6.71 2.43 -4.22
N PRO A 74 -5.87 3.45 -4.47
CA PRO A 74 -5.86 4.33 -5.64
C PRO A 74 -5.28 3.72 -6.93
N GLY A 75 -4.73 2.50 -6.84
CA GLY A 75 -4.31 1.68 -7.97
C GLY A 75 -5.42 1.49 -9.02
N PHE A 76 -5.31 1.95 -10.26
CA PHE A 76 -4.26 2.85 -10.78
C PHE A 76 -4.72 4.28 -11.05
N SER A 77 -6.03 4.57 -10.99
CA SER A 77 -6.57 5.88 -11.42
C SER A 77 -5.98 7.06 -10.64
N GLY A 78 -5.61 6.86 -9.37
CA GLY A 78 -4.94 7.87 -8.55
C GLY A 78 -3.53 8.25 -9.02
N PHE A 79 -2.97 7.51 -9.99
CA PHE A 79 -1.67 7.78 -10.58
C PHE A 79 -1.75 8.43 -11.97
N ILE A 80 -2.93 8.89 -12.39
CA ILE A 80 -3.09 9.67 -13.62
C ILE A 80 -2.68 11.12 -13.37
N GLY A 81 -1.77 11.63 -14.21
CA GLY A 81 -1.29 13.00 -14.12
C GLY A 81 -0.07 13.30 -14.99
N GLU A 82 0.35 14.57 -14.99
CA GLU A 82 1.71 14.97 -15.41
C GLU A 82 2.74 14.27 -14.54
N GLY A 83 3.88 13.86 -15.10
CA GLY A 83 4.89 13.08 -14.39
C GLY A 83 4.57 11.61 -14.16
N PHE A 84 3.41 11.11 -14.63
CA PHE A 84 2.90 9.78 -14.30
C PHE A 84 2.01 9.18 -15.43
N LEU A 85 0.87 8.53 -15.14
CA LEU A 85 0.05 7.84 -16.14
C LEU A 85 -0.79 8.82 -16.99
N THR A 86 -1.06 8.44 -18.23
CA THR A 86 -2.00 9.15 -19.11
C THR A 86 -3.43 8.64 -18.94
N ALA A 87 -3.60 7.32 -18.77
CA ALA A 87 -4.90 6.69 -18.66
C ALA A 87 -4.85 5.39 -17.85
N THR A 88 -6.00 5.01 -17.32
CA THR A 88 -6.23 3.71 -16.70
C THR A 88 -7.50 3.06 -17.20
N VAL A 89 -7.54 1.73 -17.19
CA VAL A 89 -8.74 0.95 -17.52
C VAL A 89 -9.08 0.04 -16.36
N ALA A 90 -10.26 0.23 -15.78
CA ALA A 90 -10.75 -0.56 -14.65
C ALA A 90 -11.69 -1.68 -15.14
N GLY A 91 -11.40 -2.90 -14.72
CA GLY A 91 -12.31 -4.04 -14.85
C GLY A 91 -13.24 -4.18 -13.64
N PRO A 92 -14.10 -5.21 -13.61
CA PRO A 92 -14.82 -5.57 -12.40
C PRO A 92 -13.85 -5.85 -11.22
N ILE A 93 -14.38 -5.93 -10.00
CA ILE A 93 -13.55 -6.18 -8.82
C ILE A 93 -12.75 -7.48 -9.00
N TYR A 94 -11.43 -7.38 -8.84
CA TYR A 94 -10.44 -8.46 -9.00
C TYR A 94 -10.53 -9.23 -10.34
N THR A 95 -11.08 -8.60 -11.37
CA THR A 95 -11.24 -9.19 -12.69
C THR A 95 -10.71 -8.22 -13.73
N SER A 96 -9.79 -8.69 -14.58
CA SER A 96 -9.26 -7.91 -15.70
C SER A 96 -10.35 -7.17 -16.49
N PRO A 97 -10.10 -5.95 -16.98
CA PRO A 97 -11.00 -5.27 -17.89
C PRO A 97 -11.19 -6.05 -19.19
N PHE A 98 -12.35 -5.86 -19.83
CA PHE A 98 -12.63 -6.45 -21.13
C PHE A 98 -11.68 -5.89 -22.20
N SER A 99 -11.22 -6.76 -23.12
CA SER A 99 -10.28 -6.36 -24.18
C SER A 99 -10.78 -5.20 -25.04
N ASP A 100 -12.09 -5.09 -25.26
CA ASP A 100 -12.69 -4.01 -26.05
C ASP A 100 -12.65 -2.65 -25.30
N ASN A 101 -12.73 -2.66 -23.96
CA ASN A 101 -12.56 -1.46 -23.13
C ASN A 101 -11.10 -0.98 -23.15
N ILE A 102 -10.15 -1.93 -23.08
CA ILE A 102 -8.73 -1.63 -23.21
C ILE A 102 -8.45 -1.05 -24.61
N LEU A 103 -8.96 -1.69 -25.67
CA LEU A 103 -8.80 -1.22 -27.04
C LEU A 103 -9.41 0.18 -27.25
N ALA A 104 -10.60 0.45 -26.72
CA ALA A 104 -11.21 1.77 -26.77
C ALA A 104 -10.32 2.84 -26.09
N THR A 105 -9.68 2.48 -24.99
CA THR A 105 -8.72 3.35 -24.30
C THR A 105 -7.46 3.57 -25.11
N LEU A 106 -6.87 2.51 -25.67
CA LEU A 106 -5.70 2.59 -26.56
C LEU A 106 -5.98 3.45 -27.80
N ARG A 107 -7.15 3.30 -28.41
CA ARG A 107 -7.61 4.19 -29.50
C ARG A 107 -7.67 5.64 -29.06
N THR A 108 -8.19 5.89 -27.86
CA THR A 108 -8.32 7.26 -27.32
C THR A 108 -6.96 7.90 -27.08
N VAL A 109 -6.03 7.22 -26.39
CA VAL A 109 -4.71 7.79 -26.07
C VAL A 109 -3.69 7.68 -27.20
N GLY A 110 -3.95 6.80 -28.17
CA GLY A 110 -3.15 6.61 -29.37
C GLY A 110 -3.58 7.51 -30.54
N ALA A 111 -4.80 8.08 -30.48
CA ALA A 111 -5.30 8.97 -31.53
C ALA A 111 -4.36 10.16 -31.72
N ASN A 112 -3.86 10.33 -32.94
CA ASN A 112 -2.90 11.38 -33.32
C ASN A 112 -1.58 11.37 -32.52
N ASN A 113 -1.27 10.29 -31.79
CA ASN A 113 -0.03 10.15 -31.03
C ASN A 113 1.00 9.34 -31.83
N LYS A 114 1.96 10.03 -32.45
CA LYS A 114 3.07 9.40 -33.18
C LYS A 114 4.21 8.90 -32.28
N ALA A 115 4.25 9.28 -31.01
CA ALA A 115 5.26 8.82 -30.07
C ALA A 115 4.98 7.40 -29.54
N GLY A 116 3.72 6.98 -29.63
CA GLY A 116 3.25 5.65 -29.24
C GLY A 116 2.76 5.57 -27.79
N VAL A 117 2.31 4.38 -27.42
CA VAL A 117 1.68 4.06 -26.15
C VAL A 117 2.46 2.96 -25.45
N LEU A 118 2.77 3.12 -24.17
CA LEU A 118 3.34 2.06 -23.32
C LEU A 118 2.30 1.60 -22.30
N THR A 119 1.97 0.30 -22.32
CA THR A 119 1.08 -0.32 -21.34
C THR A 119 1.87 -0.99 -20.22
N PHE A 120 1.45 -0.77 -18.98
CA PHE A 120 1.95 -1.47 -17.80
C PHE A 120 0.92 -2.49 -17.35
N VAL A 121 1.34 -3.76 -17.30
CA VAL A 121 0.46 -4.88 -16.99
C VAL A 121 1.08 -5.69 -15.87
N CYS A 122 0.37 -5.84 -14.75
CA CYS A 122 0.79 -6.76 -13.69
C CYS A 122 0.67 -8.21 -14.19
N ASN A 123 1.60 -9.08 -13.81
CA ASN A 123 1.70 -10.44 -14.36
C ASN A 123 0.62 -11.39 -13.81
N TYR A 124 -0.62 -11.15 -14.20
CA TYR A 124 -1.78 -12.01 -13.99
C TYR A 124 -2.29 -12.53 -15.34
N THR A 125 -2.71 -13.79 -15.37
CA THR A 125 -3.14 -14.45 -16.62
C THR A 125 -4.28 -13.69 -17.32
N GLY A 126 -5.28 -13.24 -16.54
CA GLY A 126 -6.40 -12.46 -17.08
C GLY A 126 -5.92 -11.18 -17.76
N ASP A 127 -5.13 -10.36 -17.06
CA ASP A 127 -4.63 -9.09 -17.58
C ASP A 127 -3.74 -9.29 -18.81
N ARG A 128 -2.85 -10.29 -18.79
CA ARG A 128 -1.97 -10.59 -19.94
C ARG A 128 -2.77 -10.91 -21.21
N LEU A 129 -3.80 -11.73 -21.07
CA LEU A 129 -4.59 -12.17 -22.21
C LEU A 129 -5.43 -11.01 -22.76
N THR A 130 -6.12 -10.27 -21.90
CA THR A 130 -7.01 -9.18 -22.32
C THR A 130 -6.24 -7.99 -22.88
N PHE A 131 -5.15 -7.56 -22.23
CA PHE A 131 -4.27 -6.51 -22.75
C PHE A 131 -3.55 -6.99 -24.00
N GLY A 132 -3.05 -8.22 -24.04
CA GLY A 132 -2.41 -8.80 -25.22
C GLY A 132 -3.32 -8.73 -26.45
N ILE A 133 -4.56 -9.22 -26.33
CA ILE A 133 -5.56 -9.16 -27.41
C ILE A 133 -5.83 -7.71 -27.83
N ALA A 134 -6.01 -6.79 -26.88
CA ALA A 134 -6.29 -5.39 -27.17
C ALA A 134 -5.11 -4.69 -27.87
N ILE A 135 -3.88 -4.99 -27.46
CA ILE A 135 -2.66 -4.45 -28.04
C ILE A 135 -2.45 -4.95 -29.47
N GLU A 136 -2.66 -6.23 -29.73
CA GLU A 136 -2.57 -6.77 -31.09
C GLU A 136 -3.64 -6.15 -32.02
N LYS A 137 -4.87 -5.97 -31.53
CA LYS A 137 -5.91 -5.24 -32.27
C LYS A 137 -5.50 -3.78 -32.54
N ALA A 138 -4.98 -3.08 -31.53
CA ALA A 138 -4.53 -1.69 -31.68
C ALA A 138 -3.37 -1.56 -32.69
N ARG A 139 -2.41 -2.50 -32.68
CA ARG A 139 -1.32 -2.58 -33.65
C ARG A 139 -1.83 -2.82 -35.07
N ALA A 140 -2.81 -3.70 -35.24
CA ALA A 140 -3.45 -3.93 -36.54
C ALA A 140 -4.17 -2.68 -37.07
N GLU A 141 -4.62 -1.79 -36.18
CA GLU A 141 -5.19 -0.47 -36.51
C GLU A 141 -4.12 0.63 -36.73
N GLY A 142 -2.84 0.27 -36.68
CA GLY A 142 -1.73 1.20 -36.90
C GLY A 142 -1.31 2.01 -35.67
N ILE A 143 -1.85 1.71 -34.49
CA ILE A 143 -1.43 2.37 -33.24
C ILE A 143 -0.11 1.74 -32.77
N GLN A 144 0.93 2.56 -32.60
CA GLN A 144 2.19 2.11 -32.03
C GLN A 144 2.02 1.87 -30.53
N VAL A 145 1.85 0.61 -30.12
CA VAL A 145 1.67 0.22 -28.72
C VAL A 145 2.70 -0.84 -28.34
N ASP A 146 3.27 -0.70 -27.14
CA ASP A 146 4.11 -1.70 -26.51
C ASP A 146 3.66 -2.01 -25.09
N MET A 147 4.11 -3.15 -24.55
CA MET A 147 3.75 -3.64 -23.22
C MET A 147 4.99 -3.88 -22.38
N VAL A 148 4.91 -3.54 -21.10
CA VAL A 148 5.80 -3.97 -20.03
C VAL A 148 5.00 -4.82 -19.05
N LEU A 149 5.48 -6.04 -18.81
CA LEU A 149 4.96 -6.91 -17.76
C LEU A 149 5.72 -6.65 -16.45
N ILE A 150 5.00 -6.36 -15.38
CA ILE A 150 5.56 -6.21 -14.04
C ILE A 150 5.28 -7.48 -13.23
N ALA A 151 6.34 -8.04 -12.66
CA ALA A 151 6.35 -9.38 -12.06
C ALA A 151 7.37 -9.41 -10.91
N GLU A 152 7.23 -8.52 -9.93
CA GLU A 152 8.23 -8.26 -8.90
C GLU A 152 7.96 -8.98 -7.56
N ASP A 153 6.85 -9.71 -7.44
CA ASP A 153 6.56 -10.50 -6.23
C ASP A 153 7.64 -11.55 -5.97
N THR A 154 8.16 -11.58 -4.74
CA THR A 154 9.21 -12.52 -4.29
C THR A 154 8.67 -13.66 -3.43
N ALA A 155 7.36 -13.68 -3.14
CA ALA A 155 6.75 -14.64 -2.23
C ALA A 155 6.90 -16.10 -2.68
N LEU A 156 6.51 -16.39 -3.91
CA LEU A 156 6.37 -17.76 -4.40
C LEU A 156 7.62 -18.16 -5.19
N PRO A 157 8.23 -19.33 -4.95
CA PRO A 157 9.35 -19.81 -5.76
C PRO A 157 8.90 -20.21 -7.17
N HIS A 158 9.85 -20.32 -8.11
CA HIS A 158 9.56 -20.79 -9.49
C HIS A 158 8.88 -22.17 -9.56
N THR A 159 9.07 -23.01 -8.54
CA THR A 159 8.46 -24.34 -8.44
C THR A 159 6.98 -24.31 -8.09
N PHE A 160 6.45 -23.17 -7.65
CA PHE A 160 5.04 -23.02 -7.36
C PHE A 160 4.23 -22.99 -8.68
N PRO A 161 3.12 -23.75 -8.78
CA PRO A 161 2.34 -23.87 -10.02
C PRO A 161 1.61 -22.57 -10.35
N SER A 162 2.33 -21.63 -10.95
CA SER A 162 1.88 -20.27 -11.30
C SER A 162 2.41 -19.87 -12.68
N THR A 163 1.88 -18.80 -13.26
CA THR A 163 2.33 -18.26 -14.56
C THR A 163 3.55 -17.34 -14.46
N GLY A 164 4.35 -17.51 -13.39
CA GLY A 164 5.48 -16.68 -13.00
C GLY A 164 5.18 -15.82 -11.77
N ARG A 165 6.11 -14.92 -11.42
CA ARG A 165 5.96 -13.95 -10.32
C ARG A 165 4.75 -13.05 -10.55
N ARG A 166 3.94 -12.80 -9.52
CA ARG A 166 2.84 -11.82 -9.60
C ARG A 166 3.41 -10.40 -9.73
N GLY A 167 2.63 -9.49 -10.34
CA GLY A 167 2.91 -8.05 -10.29
C GLY A 167 2.14 -7.43 -9.13
N LEU A 168 2.80 -6.67 -8.27
CA LEU A 168 2.19 -6.07 -7.09
C LEU A 168 2.46 -4.56 -7.06
N CYS A 169 2.54 -3.98 -5.86
CA CYS A 169 2.64 -2.54 -5.65
C CYS A 169 3.92 -1.91 -6.22
N GLY A 170 4.98 -2.68 -6.45
CA GLY A 170 6.22 -2.19 -7.04
C GLY A 170 6.04 -1.67 -8.47
N ALA A 171 4.99 -2.10 -9.17
CA ALA A 171 4.59 -1.56 -10.47
C ALA A 171 4.46 -0.02 -10.48
N VAL A 172 4.04 0.58 -9.35
CA VAL A 172 3.86 2.03 -9.20
C VAL A 172 5.20 2.77 -9.35
N PHE A 173 6.32 2.21 -8.89
CA PHE A 173 7.64 2.81 -9.12
C PHE A 173 7.97 2.91 -10.60
N MET A 174 7.75 1.83 -11.36
CA MET A 174 8.06 1.79 -12.79
C MET A 174 7.17 2.75 -13.59
N MET A 175 5.89 2.86 -13.22
CA MET A 175 4.98 3.82 -13.81
C MET A 175 5.40 5.27 -13.52
N LYS A 176 5.85 5.59 -12.29
CA LYS A 176 6.37 6.92 -11.94
C LYS A 176 7.61 7.29 -12.77
N VAL A 177 8.53 6.34 -12.90
CA VAL A 177 9.77 6.52 -13.64
C VAL A 177 9.48 6.75 -15.12
N ALA A 178 8.62 5.92 -15.71
CA ALA A 178 8.21 6.08 -17.10
C ALA A 178 7.48 7.40 -17.35
N GLY A 179 6.64 7.84 -16.42
CA GLY A 179 5.93 9.13 -16.49
C GLY A 179 6.90 10.30 -16.61
N ALA A 180 7.93 10.31 -15.76
CA ALA A 180 9.00 11.31 -15.78
C ALA A 180 9.84 11.24 -17.06
N MET A 181 10.21 10.05 -17.53
CA MET A 181 10.94 9.88 -18.80
C MET A 181 10.12 10.37 -19.99
N ALA A 182 8.81 10.12 -19.97
CA ALA A 182 7.93 10.56 -21.02
C ALA A 182 7.80 12.11 -21.03
N ASP A 183 7.82 12.78 -19.86
CA ASP A 183 7.88 14.26 -19.82
C ASP A 183 9.21 14.81 -20.35
N GLU A 184 10.30 14.04 -20.26
CA GLU A 184 11.56 14.32 -20.96
C GLU A 184 11.52 13.97 -22.46
N MET A 185 10.34 13.68 -23.02
CA MET A 185 10.13 13.35 -24.43
C MET A 185 10.94 12.15 -24.93
N LYS A 186 11.27 11.22 -24.02
CA LYS A 186 11.94 9.96 -24.38
C LYS A 186 11.05 9.13 -25.29
N SER A 187 11.66 8.44 -26.26
CA SER A 187 10.95 7.57 -27.18
C SER A 187 10.38 6.35 -26.47
N LEU A 188 9.32 5.75 -27.04
CA LEU A 188 8.71 4.52 -26.53
C LEU A 188 9.74 3.41 -26.28
N LYS A 189 10.70 3.27 -27.19
CA LYS A 189 11.78 2.27 -27.09
C LYS A 189 12.71 2.56 -25.91
N GLU A 190 13.15 3.82 -25.75
CA GLU A 190 14.03 4.19 -24.62
C GLU A 190 13.35 3.96 -23.28
N ILE A 191 12.08 4.35 -23.14
CA ILE A 191 11.31 4.13 -21.90
C ILE A 191 11.17 2.64 -21.64
N LYS A 192 10.71 1.85 -22.61
CA LYS A 192 10.52 0.41 -22.45
C LYS A 192 11.82 -0.29 -22.07
N THR A 193 12.92 -0.01 -22.75
CA THR A 193 14.22 -0.62 -22.45
C THR A 193 14.67 -0.29 -21.03
N PHE A 194 14.60 0.98 -20.63
CA PHE A 194 15.00 1.40 -19.29
C PHE A 194 14.14 0.73 -18.21
N ILE A 195 12.83 0.67 -18.39
CA ILE A 195 11.93 0.02 -17.43
C ILE A 195 12.18 -1.50 -17.36
N GLU A 196 12.36 -2.18 -18.50
CA GLU A 196 12.65 -3.62 -18.54
C GLU A 196 13.98 -3.99 -17.86
N GLU A 197 14.97 -3.09 -17.91
CA GLU A 197 16.23 -3.23 -17.18
C GLU A 197 16.02 -3.01 -15.68
N ARG A 198 15.40 -1.89 -15.29
CA ARG A 198 15.31 -1.45 -13.89
C ARG A 198 14.27 -2.20 -13.06
N LYS A 199 13.23 -2.77 -13.67
CA LYS A 199 12.25 -3.59 -12.92
C LYS A 199 12.86 -4.85 -12.29
N LYS A 200 14.03 -5.29 -12.76
CA LYS A 200 14.76 -6.45 -12.21
C LYS A 200 15.44 -6.13 -10.88
N ASP A 201 15.67 -4.85 -10.60
CA ASP A 201 16.28 -4.35 -9.37
C ASP A 201 15.25 -4.12 -8.25
N MET A 202 14.10 -4.82 -8.33
CA MET A 202 12.95 -4.65 -7.47
C MET A 202 12.40 -5.98 -6.95
N GLY A 203 11.94 -5.96 -5.70
CA GLY A 203 11.21 -7.06 -5.08
C GLY A 203 10.07 -6.52 -4.23
N THR A 204 8.92 -7.21 -4.25
CA THR A 204 7.79 -6.95 -3.37
C THR A 204 7.45 -8.21 -2.58
N ILE A 205 7.18 -8.05 -1.29
CA ILE A 205 6.65 -9.10 -0.42
C ILE A 205 5.44 -8.58 0.37
N THR A 206 4.48 -9.44 0.67
CA THR A 206 3.21 -9.06 1.32
C THR A 206 2.99 -9.90 2.57
N VAL A 207 2.28 -9.36 3.56
CA VAL A 207 1.65 -10.16 4.63
C VAL A 207 0.27 -9.60 4.96
N ALA A 208 -0.69 -10.48 5.23
CA ALA A 208 -2.04 -10.11 5.61
C ALA A 208 -2.50 -10.77 6.90
N LEU A 209 -3.12 -9.97 7.77
CA LEU A 209 -3.77 -10.37 9.01
C LEU A 209 -5.23 -10.79 8.76
N THR A 210 -5.89 -10.19 7.76
CA THR A 210 -7.27 -10.52 7.42
C THR A 210 -7.54 -10.48 5.90
N PRO A 211 -8.40 -11.38 5.40
CA PRO A 211 -8.98 -11.27 4.07
C PRO A 211 -9.96 -10.09 3.99
N CYS A 212 -10.27 -9.62 2.79
CA CYS A 212 -11.34 -8.65 2.53
C CYS A 212 -12.67 -9.35 2.20
N SER A 213 -13.80 -8.63 2.31
CA SER A 213 -15.07 -9.01 1.70
C SER A 213 -15.21 -8.41 0.31
N ILE A 214 -15.80 -9.14 -0.64
CA ILE A 214 -16.10 -8.61 -1.98
C ILE A 214 -17.55 -8.06 -1.97
N PRO A 215 -17.81 -6.85 -2.50
CA PRO A 215 -19.17 -6.36 -2.71
C PRO A 215 -20.10 -7.40 -3.35
N GLY A 216 -21.25 -7.66 -2.73
CA GLY A 216 -22.23 -8.65 -3.21
C GLY A 216 -21.93 -10.10 -2.88
N LYS A 217 -20.83 -10.41 -2.16
CA LYS A 217 -20.55 -11.76 -1.62
C LYS A 217 -20.81 -11.80 -0.11
N GLU A 218 -21.40 -12.89 0.36
CA GLU A 218 -21.71 -13.11 1.78
C GLU A 218 -20.50 -13.58 2.60
N GLU A 219 -19.56 -14.26 1.94
CA GLU A 219 -18.35 -14.81 2.55
C GLU A 219 -17.13 -13.91 2.28
N LEU A 220 -16.14 -14.00 3.17
CA LEU A 220 -14.82 -13.43 2.92
C LEU A 220 -14.13 -14.15 1.75
N LEU A 221 -13.15 -13.47 1.15
CA LEU A 221 -12.42 -13.97 0.00
C LEU A 221 -11.75 -15.33 0.21
N PHE A 222 -11.26 -15.57 1.43
CA PHE A 222 -10.77 -16.87 1.90
C PHE A 222 -10.86 -16.92 3.43
N ASN A 223 -10.65 -18.09 4.02
CA ASN A 223 -10.60 -18.24 5.48
C ASN A 223 -9.15 -18.19 5.99
N LEU A 224 -8.88 -17.29 6.94
CA LEU A 224 -7.61 -17.16 7.66
C LEU A 224 -7.88 -17.26 9.17
N PRO A 225 -7.30 -18.25 9.88
CA PRO A 225 -7.46 -18.36 11.32
C PRO A 225 -6.98 -17.10 12.07
N ARG A 226 -7.64 -16.75 13.17
CA ARG A 226 -7.36 -15.52 13.94
C ARG A 226 -5.95 -15.46 14.55
N ASP A 227 -5.31 -16.61 14.75
CA ASP A 227 -3.96 -16.76 15.28
C ASP A 227 -2.90 -16.83 14.17
N LYS A 228 -3.29 -16.62 12.91
CA LYS A 228 -2.42 -16.73 11.74
C LYS A 228 -2.42 -15.45 10.90
N MET A 229 -1.31 -15.23 10.22
CA MET A 229 -1.17 -14.30 9.11
C MET A 229 -0.70 -15.03 7.84
N GLU A 230 -1.09 -14.51 6.68
CA GLU A 230 -0.78 -15.07 5.36
C GLU A 230 0.43 -14.34 4.77
N LEU A 231 1.60 -14.99 4.79
CA LEU A 231 2.83 -14.48 4.18
C LEU A 231 2.77 -14.68 2.66
N GLY A 232 3.03 -13.62 1.92
CA GLY A 232 3.08 -13.62 0.47
C GLY A 232 1.72 -13.62 -0.20
N MET A 233 0.67 -13.15 0.47
CA MET A 233 -0.67 -13.06 -0.14
C MET A 233 -0.65 -12.20 -1.41
N GLY A 234 -1.35 -12.64 -2.46
CA GLY A 234 -1.56 -11.84 -3.66
C GLY A 234 -2.60 -10.73 -3.43
N VAL A 235 -2.66 -9.73 -4.33
CA VAL A 235 -3.62 -8.61 -4.18
C VAL A 235 -5.08 -9.01 -4.42
N HIS A 236 -5.36 -10.18 -4.99
CA HIS A 236 -6.73 -10.72 -5.12
C HIS A 236 -7.00 -11.83 -4.10
N GLY A 237 -6.25 -11.86 -2.99
CA GLY A 237 -6.36 -12.88 -1.94
C GLY A 237 -5.89 -14.27 -2.36
N GLU A 238 -5.06 -14.37 -3.42
CA GLU A 238 -4.44 -15.63 -3.77
C GLU A 238 -3.53 -16.12 -2.64
N ALA A 239 -3.51 -17.44 -2.45
CA ALA A 239 -2.68 -18.09 -1.45
C ALA A 239 -1.24 -17.60 -1.51
N GLY A 240 -0.66 -17.38 -0.33
CA GLY A 240 0.70 -16.94 -0.18
C GLY A 240 1.69 -18.10 -0.14
N ALA A 241 2.91 -17.76 0.26
CA ALA A 241 3.97 -18.73 0.49
C ALA A 241 3.67 -19.62 1.71
N ALA A 242 3.10 -19.03 2.78
CA ALA A 242 2.81 -19.76 4.01
C ALA A 242 1.79 -19.04 4.90
N ARG A 243 1.11 -19.82 5.75
CA ARG A 243 0.39 -19.31 6.92
C ARG A 243 1.26 -19.45 8.15
N VAL A 244 1.60 -18.34 8.77
CA VAL A 244 2.48 -18.27 9.94
C VAL A 244 1.71 -17.75 11.16
N PRO A 245 2.14 -18.02 12.41
CA PRO A 245 1.55 -17.38 13.58
C PRO A 245 1.56 -15.85 13.47
N ILE A 246 0.64 -15.19 14.15
CA ILE A 246 0.73 -13.73 14.34
C ILE A 246 2.02 -13.43 15.12
N LEU A 247 2.84 -12.54 14.55
CA LEU A 247 4.11 -12.11 15.14
C LEU A 247 4.02 -10.65 15.59
N SER A 248 5.01 -10.19 16.36
CA SER A 248 5.19 -8.76 16.61
C SER A 248 5.54 -8.02 15.31
N ALA A 249 5.44 -6.69 15.29
CA ALA A 249 5.80 -5.89 14.12
C ALA A 249 7.28 -6.05 13.73
N SER A 250 8.17 -6.15 14.72
CA SER A 250 9.62 -6.33 14.51
C SER A 250 9.92 -7.68 13.85
N GLU A 251 9.36 -8.76 14.42
CA GLU A 251 9.49 -10.12 13.86
C GLU A 251 8.85 -10.23 12.47
N THR A 252 7.73 -9.53 12.24
CA THR A 252 7.09 -9.47 10.92
C THR A 252 7.96 -8.75 9.90
N ALA A 253 8.57 -7.61 10.27
CA ALA A 253 9.50 -6.89 9.41
C ALA A 253 10.71 -7.77 9.04
N GLN A 254 11.30 -8.45 10.03
CA GLN A 254 12.36 -9.42 9.80
C GLN A 254 11.92 -10.53 8.85
N LEU A 255 10.77 -11.17 9.10
CA LEU A 255 10.24 -12.24 8.24
C LEU A 255 10.08 -11.78 6.78
N LEU A 256 9.51 -10.59 6.56
CA LEU A 256 9.33 -10.04 5.23
C LEU A 256 10.67 -9.80 4.53
N MET A 257 11.62 -9.15 5.22
CA MET A 257 12.91 -8.79 4.62
C MET A 257 13.81 -10.00 4.39
N ASP A 258 13.84 -10.96 5.32
CA ASP A 258 14.54 -12.24 5.17
C ASP A 258 14.01 -12.98 3.93
N HIS A 259 12.69 -13.04 3.74
CA HIS A 259 12.08 -13.70 2.58
C HIS A 259 12.38 -12.95 1.27
N LEU A 260 12.30 -11.62 1.27
CA LEU A 260 12.60 -10.79 0.10
C LEU A 260 14.07 -10.90 -0.33
N CYS A 261 14.99 -11.02 0.63
CA CYS A 261 16.43 -11.07 0.39
C CYS A 261 17.00 -12.51 0.34
N CYS A 262 16.15 -13.54 0.44
CA CYS A 262 16.57 -14.93 0.59
C CYS A 262 17.40 -15.43 -0.60
N GLU A 263 18.72 -15.56 -0.44
CA GLU A 263 19.65 -15.93 -1.52
C GLU A 263 19.35 -17.28 -2.18
N THR A 264 18.68 -18.20 -1.46
CA THR A 264 18.28 -19.50 -2.01
C THR A 264 17.00 -19.44 -2.84
N SER A 265 16.31 -18.30 -2.86
CA SER A 265 15.15 -18.06 -3.72
C SER A 265 15.59 -17.40 -5.03
N ASP A 266 15.23 -18.03 -6.15
CA ASP A 266 15.48 -17.50 -7.49
C ASP A 266 14.74 -16.17 -7.79
N HIS A 267 13.80 -15.79 -6.93
CA HIS A 267 13.01 -14.56 -7.05
C HIS A 267 13.44 -13.46 -6.07
N SER A 268 14.48 -13.69 -5.27
CA SER A 268 14.94 -12.73 -4.26
C SER A 268 15.49 -11.45 -4.89
N LEU A 269 15.45 -10.36 -4.12
CA LEU A 269 16.21 -9.15 -4.38
C LEU A 269 17.45 -9.18 -3.47
N PRO A 270 18.63 -9.57 -3.97
CA PRO A 270 19.83 -9.61 -3.14
C PRO A 270 20.21 -8.19 -2.72
N LEU A 271 20.30 -7.90 -1.43
CA LEU A 271 20.74 -6.60 -0.91
C LEU A 271 22.12 -6.74 -0.26
N LYS A 272 22.98 -5.73 -0.46
CA LYS A 272 24.31 -5.68 0.18
C LYS A 272 24.56 -4.34 0.85
N LYS A 273 25.49 -4.34 1.81
CA LYS A 273 25.98 -3.13 2.45
C LYS A 273 26.40 -2.08 1.41
N GLY A 274 25.91 -0.85 1.56
CA GLY A 274 26.15 0.28 0.67
C GLY A 274 25.18 0.41 -0.50
N ASP A 275 24.28 -0.57 -0.73
CA ASP A 275 23.20 -0.40 -1.71
C ASP A 275 22.29 0.76 -1.28
N HIS A 276 21.83 1.54 -2.26
CA HIS A 276 20.87 2.62 -2.02
C HIS A 276 19.49 2.16 -2.50
N VAL A 277 18.47 2.34 -1.67
CA VAL A 277 17.11 1.83 -1.97
C VAL A 277 16.02 2.88 -1.76
N ALA A 278 14.99 2.79 -2.59
CA ALA A 278 13.67 3.36 -2.33
C ALA A 278 12.76 2.25 -1.82
N VAL A 279 12.03 2.51 -0.72
CA VAL A 279 11.14 1.55 -0.08
C VAL A 279 9.72 2.09 -0.10
N MET A 280 8.76 1.26 -0.50
CA MET A 280 7.33 1.57 -0.45
C MET A 280 6.63 0.60 0.49
N LEU A 281 6.06 1.15 1.55
CA LEU A 281 5.18 0.49 2.50
C LEU A 281 3.74 0.76 2.10
N ASN A 282 3.14 -0.22 1.44
CA ASN A 282 1.79 -0.14 0.93
C ASN A 282 0.81 -0.83 1.87
N ASN A 283 -0.13 -0.06 2.37
CA ASN A 283 -1.26 -0.56 3.15
C ASN A 283 -2.24 -1.27 2.21
N LEU A 284 -2.60 -2.52 2.52
CA LEU A 284 -3.57 -3.29 1.74
C LEU A 284 -5.02 -2.81 1.94
N GLY A 285 -5.25 -1.88 2.87
CA GLY A 285 -6.52 -1.19 3.06
C GLY A 285 -6.93 -1.08 4.52
N GLY A 286 -6.70 -2.15 5.30
CA GLY A 286 -7.25 -2.31 6.64
C GLY A 286 -6.34 -1.93 7.82
N LEU A 287 -5.06 -1.57 7.60
CA LEU A 287 -4.17 -1.17 8.70
C LEU A 287 -4.39 0.30 9.09
N THR A 288 -4.23 0.59 10.37
CA THR A 288 -4.24 1.97 10.90
C THR A 288 -2.94 2.71 10.60
N THR A 289 -2.96 4.04 10.67
CA THR A 289 -1.74 4.86 10.58
C THR A 289 -0.74 4.52 11.69
N LEU A 290 -1.22 4.14 12.88
CA LEU A 290 -0.38 3.70 14.00
C LEU A 290 0.41 2.45 13.60
N GLU A 291 -0.26 1.42 13.09
CA GLU A 291 0.39 0.18 12.65
C GLU A 291 1.37 0.43 11.50
N MET A 292 0.99 1.27 10.53
CA MET A 292 1.86 1.65 9.41
C MET A 292 3.14 2.37 9.88
N ASN A 293 3.04 3.23 10.89
CA ASN A 293 4.21 3.92 11.46
C ASN A 293 5.15 2.96 12.20
N ILE A 294 4.60 2.01 12.95
CA ILE A 294 5.39 0.96 13.62
C ILE A 294 6.12 0.11 12.58
N LEU A 295 5.40 -0.39 11.57
CA LEU A 295 6.01 -1.20 10.50
C LEU A 295 7.06 -0.41 9.71
N ALA A 296 6.83 0.87 9.45
CA ALA A 296 7.81 1.75 8.81
C ALA A 296 9.11 1.86 9.61
N LYS A 297 9.02 2.07 10.93
CA LYS A 297 10.19 2.04 11.82
C LYS A 297 10.93 0.71 11.68
N GLU A 298 10.26 -0.41 11.91
CA GLU A 298 10.89 -1.74 11.97
C GLU A 298 11.55 -2.13 10.64
N ILE A 299 10.90 -1.86 9.49
CA ILE A 299 11.44 -2.18 8.16
C ILE A 299 12.66 -1.32 7.82
N ILE A 300 12.60 -0.01 8.12
CA ILE A 300 13.71 0.90 7.84
C ILE A 300 14.92 0.55 8.72
N GLU A 301 14.70 0.35 10.02
CA GLU A 301 15.77 -0.07 10.96
C GLU A 301 16.39 -1.39 10.55
N TYR A 302 15.58 -2.38 10.13
CA TYR A 302 16.09 -3.66 9.63
C TYR A 302 17.02 -3.46 8.42
N LEU A 303 16.58 -2.71 7.39
CA LEU A 303 17.39 -2.44 6.21
C LEU A 303 18.69 -1.67 6.54
N GLU A 304 18.61 -0.65 7.39
CA GLU A 304 19.77 0.13 7.82
C GLU A 304 20.75 -0.72 8.66
N SER A 305 20.25 -1.68 9.46
CA SER A 305 21.10 -2.62 10.21
C SER A 305 21.93 -3.54 9.31
N MET A 306 21.44 -3.85 8.10
CA MET A 306 22.21 -4.55 7.05
C MET A 306 23.25 -3.65 6.36
N GLY A 307 23.28 -2.36 6.71
CA GLY A 307 24.11 -1.35 6.06
C GLY A 307 23.59 -0.91 4.68
N VAL A 308 22.31 -1.14 4.39
CA VAL A 308 21.63 -0.61 3.19
C VAL A 308 21.17 0.82 3.47
N CYS A 309 21.37 1.72 2.50
CA CYS A 309 20.99 3.12 2.61
C CYS A 309 19.56 3.33 2.07
N VAL A 310 18.57 3.40 2.96
CA VAL A 310 17.21 3.80 2.55
C VAL A 310 17.23 5.29 2.21
N VAL A 311 17.19 5.65 0.93
CA VAL A 311 17.23 7.06 0.49
C VAL A 311 15.84 7.65 0.27
N ARG A 312 14.83 6.82 0.00
CA ARG A 312 13.42 7.22 -0.10
C ARG A 312 12.55 6.20 0.62
N ALA A 313 11.56 6.69 1.36
CA ALA A 313 10.55 5.88 2.01
C ALA A 313 9.17 6.46 1.69
N TYR A 314 8.30 5.62 1.18
CA TYR A 314 6.92 5.93 0.81
C TYR A 314 6.03 5.09 1.73
N SER A 315 5.03 5.68 2.38
CA SER A 315 4.12 4.96 3.28
C SER A 315 2.70 5.45 3.08
N GLY A 316 1.78 4.55 2.75
CA GLY A 316 0.40 4.91 2.46
C GLY A 316 -0.33 3.86 1.63
N PHE A 317 -1.35 4.31 0.89
CA PHE A 317 -2.15 3.46 0.00
C PHE A 317 -1.68 3.69 -1.44
N TYR A 318 -1.26 2.62 -2.10
CA TYR A 318 -0.79 2.65 -3.48
C TYR A 318 -1.49 1.59 -4.34
N MET A 319 -1.57 0.36 -3.83
CA MET A 319 -2.29 -0.75 -4.45
C MET A 319 -2.94 -1.59 -3.34
N THR A 320 -4.21 -1.31 -3.03
CA THR A 320 -4.94 -1.99 -1.95
C THR A 320 -5.42 -3.39 -2.36
N SER A 321 -6.02 -4.10 -1.42
CA SER A 321 -6.82 -5.31 -1.63
C SER A 321 -8.13 -5.11 -0.85
N LEU A 322 -8.93 -4.16 -1.33
CA LEU A 322 -10.11 -3.63 -0.64
C LEU A 322 -9.77 -3.25 0.81
N GLU A 323 -10.43 -3.85 1.81
CA GLU A 323 -10.19 -3.60 3.24
C GLU A 323 -9.33 -4.66 3.93
N SER A 324 -8.55 -5.45 3.18
CA SER A 324 -7.62 -6.41 3.78
C SER A 324 -6.67 -5.72 4.75
N ALA A 325 -6.62 -6.17 6.01
CA ALA A 325 -5.62 -5.72 6.97
C ALA A 325 -4.30 -6.42 6.65
N GLY A 326 -3.33 -5.67 6.15
CA GLY A 326 -2.02 -6.17 5.79
C GLY A 326 -1.17 -5.11 5.13
N ILE A 327 0.08 -5.47 4.85
CA ILE A 327 1.08 -4.60 4.25
C ILE A 327 1.78 -5.33 3.11
N SER A 328 2.09 -4.62 2.04
CA SER A 328 3.13 -5.03 1.10
C SER A 328 4.31 -4.06 1.13
N VAL A 329 5.51 -4.61 1.02
CA VAL A 329 6.77 -3.87 1.06
C VAL A 329 7.47 -4.08 -0.26
N SER A 330 7.62 -3.00 -1.04
CA SER A 330 8.38 -2.98 -2.28
C SER A 330 9.72 -2.29 -2.04
N VAL A 331 10.82 -2.97 -2.37
CA VAL A 331 12.17 -2.42 -2.32
C VAL A 331 12.71 -2.32 -3.74
N LEU A 332 13.21 -1.14 -4.10
CA LEU A 332 13.82 -0.84 -5.40
C LEU A 332 15.24 -0.33 -5.18
N LYS A 333 16.24 -0.98 -5.77
CA LYS A 333 17.60 -0.41 -5.79
C LYS A 333 17.63 0.80 -6.70
N VAL A 334 18.22 1.89 -6.22
CA VAL A 334 18.26 3.16 -6.92
C VAL A 334 19.68 3.64 -7.15
N ASP A 335 19.88 4.28 -8.29
CA ASP A 335 21.03 5.14 -8.56
C ASP A 335 20.54 6.60 -8.67
N ALA A 336 21.47 7.53 -8.91
CA ALA A 336 21.14 8.95 -9.04
C ALA A 336 20.12 9.24 -10.16
N LEU A 337 20.16 8.48 -11.26
CA LEU A 337 19.25 8.66 -12.38
C LEU A 337 17.83 8.20 -12.04
N LEU A 338 17.68 7.02 -11.44
CA LEU A 338 16.39 6.49 -11.01
C LEU A 338 15.77 7.38 -9.92
N LEU A 339 16.59 7.85 -8.99
CA LEU A 339 16.17 8.77 -7.94
C LEU A 339 15.63 10.09 -8.53
N ARG A 340 16.30 10.65 -9.55
CA ARG A 340 15.84 11.85 -10.26
C ARG A 340 14.44 11.67 -10.85
N TYR A 341 14.14 10.50 -11.44
CA TYR A 341 12.81 10.22 -12.00
C TYR A 341 11.73 9.99 -10.93
N LEU A 342 12.08 9.36 -9.81
CA LEU A 342 11.18 9.20 -8.67
C LEU A 342 10.84 10.55 -8.03
N ASP A 343 11.82 11.46 -7.96
CA ASP A 343 11.68 12.80 -7.38
C ASP A 343 11.06 13.84 -8.32
N ALA A 344 10.97 13.53 -9.62
CA ALA A 344 10.39 14.41 -10.62
C ALA A 344 8.93 14.75 -10.28
N SER A 345 8.57 16.02 -10.44
CA SER A 345 7.24 16.54 -10.11
C SER A 345 6.12 15.79 -10.81
N THR A 346 4.97 15.70 -10.14
CA THR A 346 3.75 15.11 -10.68
C THR A 346 2.55 15.76 -10.00
N ASN A 347 1.43 15.83 -10.71
CA ASN A 347 0.13 16.22 -10.15
C ASN A 347 -0.80 15.02 -9.93
N ALA A 348 -0.29 13.79 -10.04
CA ALA A 348 -1.05 12.59 -9.75
C ALA A 348 -1.44 12.55 -8.26
N PRO A 349 -2.73 12.45 -7.92
CA PRO A 349 -3.21 12.69 -6.55
C PRO A 349 -2.72 11.68 -5.52
N ALA A 350 -2.39 10.46 -5.93
CA ALA A 350 -1.95 9.39 -5.03
C ALA A 350 -0.41 9.26 -4.90
N TRP A 351 0.38 10.12 -5.55
CA TRP A 351 1.84 10.11 -5.41
C TRP A 351 2.33 11.21 -4.48
N THR A 352 2.47 10.90 -3.20
CA THR A 352 3.07 11.83 -2.23
C THR A 352 4.60 11.78 -2.35
N LYS A 353 5.22 12.90 -2.73
CA LYS A 353 6.67 13.04 -2.76
C LYS A 353 7.23 12.99 -1.33
N PRO A 354 8.10 12.04 -0.98
CA PRO A 354 8.70 11.97 0.35
C PRO A 354 9.68 13.12 0.53
N TYR A 355 9.62 13.78 1.69
CA TYR A 355 10.62 14.75 2.07
C TYR A 355 11.86 14.01 2.58
N CYS A 356 13.00 14.20 1.92
CA CYS A 356 14.28 13.63 2.34
C CYS A 356 15.42 14.57 1.93
N PRO A 357 15.96 15.39 2.86
CA PRO A 357 17.09 16.27 2.57
C PRO A 357 18.36 15.46 2.27
N VAL A 358 19.27 16.06 1.52
CA VAL A 358 20.59 15.46 1.26
C VAL A 358 21.36 15.33 2.58
N GLY A 359 21.90 14.15 2.86
CA GLY A 359 22.70 13.89 4.05
C GLY A 359 21.89 13.80 5.36
N PHE A 360 20.59 13.58 5.29
CA PHE A 360 19.73 13.43 6.46
C PHE A 360 19.90 12.07 7.15
N GLU A 361 19.93 12.07 8.48
CA GLU A 361 19.80 10.88 9.33
C GLU A 361 18.32 10.69 9.73
N ARG A 362 17.75 9.51 9.46
CA ARG A 362 16.30 9.26 9.67
C ARG A 362 15.88 9.34 11.13
N PHE A 363 16.74 8.87 12.03
CA PHE A 363 16.49 8.82 13.45
C PHE A 363 17.48 9.74 14.16
N THR A 364 17.10 11.01 14.33
CA THR A 364 17.87 12.01 15.09
C THR A 364 17.19 12.22 16.45
N PRO A 365 17.70 11.58 17.54
CA PRO A 365 17.14 11.81 18.86
C PRO A 365 17.36 13.28 19.27
N ALA A 366 16.33 13.90 19.84
CA ALA A 366 16.41 15.20 20.47
C ALA A 366 16.00 15.06 21.93
N ASP A 367 16.85 15.51 22.84
CA ASP A 367 16.53 15.51 24.25
C ASP A 367 15.43 16.55 24.55
N ALA A 368 14.44 16.15 25.34
CA ALA A 368 13.50 17.11 25.88
C ALA A 368 14.26 18.13 26.75
N PRO A 369 13.84 19.41 26.78
CA PRO A 369 14.42 20.38 27.69
C PRO A 369 14.39 19.82 29.10
N ALA A 370 15.53 19.85 29.79
CA ALA A 370 15.60 19.39 31.17
C ALA A 370 14.55 20.16 31.99
N VAL A 371 13.60 19.43 32.58
CA VAL A 371 12.72 20.00 33.59
C VAL A 371 13.62 20.35 34.76
N VAL A 372 13.87 21.65 34.98
CA VAL A 372 14.61 22.09 36.17
C VAL A 372 13.81 21.57 37.36
N PRO A 373 14.36 20.64 38.16
CA PRO A 373 13.66 20.20 39.35
C PRO A 373 13.40 21.45 40.19
N LYS A 374 12.12 21.70 40.53
CA LYS A 374 11.81 22.67 41.58
C LYS A 374 12.66 22.25 42.77
N ARG A 375 13.39 23.20 43.37
CA ARG A 375 14.22 22.94 44.55
C ARG A 375 13.39 22.10 45.53
N ASP A 376 13.83 20.86 45.74
CA ASP A 376 13.48 20.14 46.95
C ASP A 376 14.23 20.86 48.06
N ASP A 377 13.57 21.84 48.67
CA ASP A 377 13.99 22.28 49.98
C ASP A 377 13.87 21.04 50.87
N GLU A 378 15.01 20.50 51.34
CA GLU A 378 15.08 19.35 52.25
C GLU A 378 14.31 19.71 53.53
N HIS A 379 13.01 19.45 53.52
CA HIS A 379 12.19 19.50 54.71
C HIS A 379 12.29 18.15 55.41
N SER A 380 12.79 18.16 56.65
CA SER A 380 12.71 17.00 57.53
C SER A 380 11.24 16.64 57.75
N LEU A 381 10.80 15.48 57.22
CA LEU A 381 9.43 15.00 57.34
C LEU A 381 9.06 14.82 58.82
N GLY A 382 8.19 15.67 59.32
CA GLY A 382 7.59 15.55 60.64
C GLY A 382 6.45 14.53 60.68
N GLU A 383 5.83 14.36 61.85
CA GLU A 383 4.71 13.42 62.04
C GLU A 383 3.48 13.76 61.17
N ALA A 384 3.26 15.05 60.88
CA ALA A 384 2.21 15.52 59.98
C ALA A 384 2.48 15.09 58.52
N ASP A 385 3.74 15.11 58.10
CA ASP A 385 4.15 14.73 56.74
C ASP A 385 4.03 13.22 56.51
N GLN A 386 4.26 12.41 57.56
CA GLN A 386 4.00 10.97 57.50
C GLN A 386 2.51 10.64 57.32
N LYS A 387 1.63 11.38 58.02
CA LYS A 387 0.17 11.23 57.87
C LYS A 387 -0.29 11.66 56.48
N PHE A 388 0.25 12.76 55.97
CA PHE A 388 -0.02 13.24 54.61
C PHE A 388 0.46 12.23 53.55
N ARG A 389 1.67 11.70 53.68
CA ARG A 389 2.21 10.66 52.80
C ARG A 389 1.32 9.42 52.78
N LEU A 390 0.89 8.94 53.94
CA LEU A 390 0.00 7.77 54.01
C LEU A 390 -1.35 8.03 53.33
N ALA A 391 -1.90 9.24 53.46
CA ALA A 391 -3.14 9.62 52.77
C ALA A 391 -2.95 9.66 51.24
N MET A 392 -1.83 10.21 50.76
CA MET A 392 -1.48 10.21 49.34
C MET A 392 -1.32 8.81 48.78
N VAL A 393 -0.58 7.92 49.45
CA VAL A 393 -0.40 6.53 49.03
C VAL A 393 -1.76 5.82 48.93
N ARG A 394 -2.62 5.98 49.93
CA ARG A 394 -3.98 5.38 49.89
C ARG A 394 -4.85 5.94 48.77
N ALA A 395 -4.73 7.23 48.47
CA ALA A 395 -5.45 7.84 47.35
C ALA A 395 -4.96 7.25 46.01
N CYS A 396 -3.64 7.15 45.82
CA CYS A 396 -3.04 6.52 44.63
C CYS A 396 -3.45 5.04 44.50
N GLU A 397 -3.34 4.25 45.56
CA GLU A 397 -3.79 2.85 45.58
C GLU A 397 -5.28 2.72 45.24
N SER A 398 -6.11 3.62 45.77
CA SER A 398 -7.54 3.64 45.45
C SER A 398 -7.79 3.92 43.96
N LEU A 399 -7.07 4.86 43.35
CA LEU A 399 -7.16 5.14 41.92
C LEU A 399 -6.76 3.93 41.07
N LEU A 400 -5.68 3.23 41.44
CA LEU A 400 -5.22 2.02 40.75
C LEU A 400 -6.25 0.87 40.82
N VAL A 401 -6.89 0.68 41.97
CA VAL A 401 -7.91 -0.36 42.16
C VAL A 401 -9.17 -0.09 41.32
N HIS A 402 -9.55 1.18 41.17
CA HIS A 402 -10.79 1.57 40.50
C HIS A 402 -10.62 1.95 39.02
N GLU A 403 -9.44 1.73 38.42
CA GLU A 403 -9.14 2.03 37.01
C GLU A 403 -10.25 1.58 36.05
N LYS A 404 -10.63 0.30 36.12
CA LYS A 404 -11.66 -0.28 35.22
C LYS A 404 -13.05 0.29 35.47
N GLU A 405 -13.38 0.61 36.71
CA GLU A 405 -14.68 1.19 37.07
C GLU A 405 -14.78 2.63 36.58
N LEU A 406 -13.72 3.42 36.77
CA LEU A 406 -13.62 4.80 36.29
C LEU A 406 -13.68 4.85 34.76
N ASN A 407 -12.97 3.97 34.05
CA ASN A 407 -13.09 3.85 32.59
C ASN A 407 -14.51 3.48 32.14
N LYS A 408 -15.19 2.61 32.89
CA LYS A 408 -16.58 2.24 32.59
C LYS A 408 -17.53 3.43 32.77
N LEU A 409 -17.44 4.14 33.89
CA LEU A 409 -18.26 5.34 34.14
C LEU A 409 -18.00 6.41 33.08
N ASP A 410 -16.74 6.62 32.76
CA ASP A 410 -16.33 7.57 31.73
C ASP A 410 -16.80 7.16 30.34
N SER A 411 -16.84 5.86 29.99
CA SER A 411 -17.34 5.40 28.70
C SER A 411 -18.82 5.71 28.42
N GLU A 412 -19.60 6.11 29.43
CA GLU A 412 -21.00 6.51 29.25
C GLU A 412 -21.16 7.91 28.61
N CYS A 413 -20.21 8.83 28.85
CA CYS A 413 -20.28 10.21 28.35
C CYS A 413 -18.96 10.85 27.91
N GLY A 414 -17.84 10.14 28.08
CA GLY A 414 -16.47 10.49 27.71
C GLY A 414 -15.85 9.43 26.80
N ASP A 415 -14.52 9.36 26.79
CA ASP A 415 -13.74 8.46 25.93
C ASP A 415 -13.34 7.14 26.60
N GLY A 416 -13.65 6.99 27.90
CA GLY A 416 -13.50 5.73 28.62
C GLY A 416 -12.07 5.45 29.07
N ASP A 417 -11.27 6.50 29.24
CA ASP A 417 -9.85 6.41 29.62
C ASP A 417 -9.52 7.08 30.96
N CYS A 418 -10.49 7.75 31.60
CA CYS A 418 -10.28 8.50 32.85
C CYS A 418 -9.59 7.66 33.94
N GLY A 419 -9.99 6.41 34.11
CA GLY A 419 -9.36 5.47 35.03
C GLY A 419 -7.91 5.16 34.65
N THR A 420 -7.65 4.87 33.38
CA THR A 420 -6.29 4.64 32.86
C THR A 420 -5.39 5.86 33.07
N THR A 421 -5.90 7.05 32.79
CA THR A 421 -5.19 8.32 32.95
C THR A 421 -4.84 8.58 34.42
N LEU A 422 -5.79 8.38 35.33
CA LEU A 422 -5.58 8.56 36.78
C LEU A 422 -4.66 7.48 37.35
N ALA A 423 -4.77 6.23 36.88
CA ALA A 423 -3.88 5.14 37.26
C ALA A 423 -2.43 5.43 36.83
N SER A 424 -2.22 5.93 35.60
CA SER A 424 -0.90 6.33 35.12
C SER A 424 -0.28 7.47 35.92
N GLY A 425 -1.09 8.41 36.44
CA GLY A 425 -0.60 9.48 37.31
C GLY A 425 -0.38 9.03 38.77
N ALA A 426 -0.99 7.91 39.17
CA ALA A 426 -0.86 7.35 40.51
C ALA A 426 0.35 6.40 40.67
N GLN A 427 0.81 5.78 39.57
CA GLN A 427 2.08 5.02 39.49
C GLN A 427 3.29 5.97 39.58
#